data_AF-R7TYV3-F1
#
_entry.id   AF-R7TYV3-F1
#
_cell.length_a   1.000
_cell.length_b   1.000
_cell.length_c   1.000
_cell.angle_alpha   90.00
_cell.angle_beta   90.00
_cell.angle_gamma   90.00
#
_symmetry.space_group_name_H-M   'P 1'
#
loop_
_entity.id
_entity.type
_entity.pdbx_description
1 polymer ?
#
loop_
_entity_poly.entity_id
_entity_poly.type
_entity_poly.pdbx_seq_one_letter_code
_entity_poly.pdbx_strand_id
1 'polypeptide(L)' 'LVSVVDRISRAFEKGEVVISVLLDFQKAFHTIQYKSLLSKLLRYRIRGTPHRWFTNYLSGRQQRV' A
#
# COMPACT_ATOMS: atom_id res chain seq x y z
N LEU A 1 3.17 -13.99 4.97
CA LEU A 1 3.25 -15.04 3.92
C LEU A 1 3.05 -16.43 4.53
N VAL A 2 3.84 -16.81 5.54
CA VAL A 2 3.70 -18.11 6.27
C VAL A 2 2.27 -18.39 6.74
N SER A 3 1.58 -17.41 7.33
CA SER A 3 0.19 -17.57 7.81
C SER A 3 -0.84 -17.82 6.70
N VAL A 4 -0.59 -17.34 5.48
CA VAL A 4 -1.47 -17.55 4.33
C VAL A 4 -1.27 -18.95 3.79
N VAL A 5 -0.01 -19.38 3.62
CA VAL A 5 0.33 -20.73 3.19
C VAL A 5 -0.25 -21.77 4.16
N ASP A 6 -0.06 -21.56 5.45
CA ASP A 6 -0.56 -22.43 6.51
C ASP A 6 -2.10 -22.52 6.55
N ARG A 7 -2.81 -21.42 6.25
CA ARG A 7 -4.27 -21.43 6.07
C ARG A 7 -4.70 -22.20 4.82
N ILE A 8 -4.00 -22.01 3.71
CA ILE A 8 -4.29 -22.69 2.44
C ILE A 8 -4.08 -24.20 2.62
N SER A 9 -2.96 -24.63 3.23
CA SER A 9 -2.67 -26.04 3.50
C SER A 9 -3.76 -26.70 4.34
N ARG A 10 -4.19 -26.05 5.44
CA ARG A 10 -5.27 -26.59 6.27
C ARG A 10 -6.62 -26.66 5.56
N ALA A 11 -6.93 -25.70 4.70
CA ALA A 11 -8.16 -25.72 3.92
C ALA A 11 -8.14 -26.87 2.89
N PHE A 12 -6.99 -27.12 2.25
CA PHE A 12 -6.78 -28.27 1.39
C PHE A 12 -6.95 -29.61 2.14
N GLU A 13 -6.35 -29.75 3.33
CA GLU A 13 -6.49 -30.94 4.17
C GLU A 13 -7.96 -31.24 4.55
N LYS A 14 -8.77 -30.19 4.68
CA LYS A 14 -10.20 -30.31 5.03
C LYS A 14 -11.12 -30.47 3.82
N GLY A 15 -10.58 -30.50 2.60
CA GLY A 15 -11.38 -30.53 1.37
C GLY A 15 -12.20 -29.25 1.14
N GLU A 16 -11.81 -28.12 1.76
CA GLU A 16 -12.46 -26.83 1.56
C GLU A 16 -12.04 -26.22 0.22
N VAL A 17 -12.96 -25.48 -0.41
CA VAL A 17 -12.66 -24.73 -1.64
C VAL A 17 -11.90 -23.45 -1.28
N VAL A 18 -10.68 -23.32 -1.81
CA VAL A 18 -9.83 -22.13 -1.62
C VAL A 18 -9.88 -21.24 -2.86
N ILE A 19 -10.26 -19.98 -2.67
CA ILE A 19 -10.19 -18.95 -3.70
C ILE A 19 -9.11 -17.94 -3.32
N SER A 20 -8.12 -17.77 -4.18
CA SER A 20 -7.06 -16.76 -4.01
C SER A 20 -7.29 -15.59 -4.95
N VAL A 21 -7.31 -14.37 -4.40
CA VAL A 21 -7.35 -13.13 -5.18
C VAL A 21 -5.96 -12.49 -5.12
N LEU A 22 -5.27 -12.50 -6.26
CA LEU A 22 -3.98 -11.85 -6.42
C LEU A 22 -4.22 -10.45 -7.00
N LEU A 23 -3.91 -9.42 -6.22
CA LEU A 23 -3.99 -8.03 -6.65
C LEU A 23 -2.59 -7.55 -7.03
N ASP A 24 -2.36 -7.30 -8.30
CA ASP A 24 -1.17 -6.59 -8.76
C ASP A 24 -1.52 -5.11 -8.99
N PHE A 25 -0.89 -4.23 -8.21
CA PHE A 25 -1.03 -2.79 -8.39
C PHE A 25 0.11 -2.31 -9.29
N GLN A 26 -0.17 -2.18 -10.58
CA GLN A 26 0.76 -1.51 -11.49
C GLN A 26 1.10 -0.12 -10.94
N LYS A 27 2.40 0.10 -10.70
CA LYS A 27 2.95 1.39 -10.25
C LYS A 27 2.18 1.98 -9.04
N ALA A 28 1.98 1.19 -7.98
CA ALA A 28 1.26 1.59 -6.76
C ALA A 28 1.57 3.02 -6.25
N PHE A 29 2.81 3.49 -6.38
CA PHE A 29 3.22 4.86 -6.00
C PHE A 29 2.73 5.98 -6.95
N HIS A 30 2.46 5.67 -8.22
CA HIS A 30 1.85 6.60 -9.18
C HIS A 30 0.31 6.60 -9.10
N THR A 31 -0.28 5.48 -8.65
CA THR A 31 -1.74 5.35 -8.50
C THR A 31 -2.26 6.07 -7.24
N ILE A 32 -1.40 6.30 -6.24
CA ILE A 32 -1.77 7.06 -5.04
C ILE A 32 -1.91 8.54 -5.39
N GLN A 33 -3.12 9.08 -5.25
CA GLN A 33 -3.35 10.52 -5.31
C GLN A 33 -2.65 11.22 -4.14
N TYR A 34 -1.59 11.98 -4.43
CA TYR A 34 -0.76 12.63 -3.40
C TYR A 34 -1.55 13.53 -2.46
N LYS A 35 -2.61 14.18 -2.93
CA LYS A 35 -3.53 14.97 -2.10
C LYS A 35 -4.20 14.11 -1.02
N SER A 36 -4.71 12.93 -1.39
CA SER A 36 -5.35 12.00 -0.46
C SER A 36 -4.37 11.47 0.59
N LEU A 37 -3.14 11.15 0.18
CA LEU A 37 -2.08 10.73 1.09
C LEU A 37 -1.70 11.84 2.09
N LEU A 38 -1.45 13.06 1.61
CA LEU A 38 -1.10 14.20 2.47
C LEU A 38 -2.23 14.56 3.44
N SER A 39 -3.50 14.44 3.04
CA SER A 39 -4.65 14.62 3.93
C SER A 39 -4.73 13.52 5.01
N LYS A 40 -4.43 12.26 4.68
CA LYS A 40 -4.37 11.17 5.66
C LYS A 40 -3.26 11.39 6.69
N LEU A 41 -2.09 11.88 6.27
CA LEU A 41 -0.99 12.20 7.19
C LEU A 41 -1.39 13.28 8.20
N LEU A 42 -2.10 14.33 7.77
CA LEU A 42 -2.65 15.35 8.69
C LEU A 42 -3.65 14.75 9.70
N ARG A 43 -4.49 13.81 9.24
CA ARG A 43 -5.46 13.09 10.09
C ARG A 43 -4.75 12.22 11.13
N TYR A 44 -3.61 11.63 10.79
CA TYR A 44 -2.73 10.90 11.71
C TYR A 44 -1.83 11.81 12.56
N ARG A 45 -2.12 13.12 12.62
CA ARG A 45 -1.36 14.11 13.41
C ARG A 45 0.08 14.36 12.95
N ILE A 46 0.45 13.88 11.76
CA ILE A 46 1.72 14.24 11.12
C ILE A 46 1.53 15.63 10.49
N ARG A 47 2.11 16.65 11.13
CA ARG A 47 1.93 18.08 10.83
C ARG A 47 3.27 18.81 10.83
N GLY A 48 3.29 20.07 10.38
CA GLY A 48 4.48 20.91 10.42
C GLY A 48 5.60 20.38 9.51
N THR A 49 6.83 20.34 10.03
CA THR A 49 8.03 19.99 9.26
C THR A 49 7.94 18.61 8.57
N PRO A 50 7.52 17.52 9.25
CA PRO A 50 7.29 16.23 8.58
C PRO A 50 6.30 16.30 7.42
N HIS A 51 5.17 16.98 7.60
CA HIS A 51 4.15 17.11 6.55
C HIS A 51 4.66 17.90 5.34
N ARG A 52 5.41 18.98 5.59
CA ARG A 52 6.06 19.77 4.54
C ARG A 52 7.11 18.95 3.80
N TRP A 53 7.89 18.13 4.51
CA TRP A 53 8.85 17.22 3.91
C TRP A 53 8.18 16.21 2.97
N PHE A 54 7.09 15.55 3.41
CA PHE A 54 6.32 14.65 2.55
C PHE A 54 5.73 15.37 1.35
N THR A 55 5.21 16.58 1.54
CA THR A 55 4.66 17.40 0.46
C THR A 55 5.73 17.67 -0.61
N ASN A 56 6.91 18.14 -0.18
CA ASN A 56 8.02 18.43 -1.08
C ASN A 56 8.57 17.18 -1.78
N TYR A 57 8.66 16.06 -1.07
CA TYR A 57 9.17 14.79 -1.58
C TYR A 57 8.26 14.15 -2.64
N LEU A 58 6.96 14.35 -2.52
CA LEU A 58 5.95 13.82 -3.44
C LEU A 58 5.64 14.80 -4.59
N SER A 59 5.89 16.10 -4.41
CA SER A 59 5.74 17.10 -5.46
C SER A 59 6.94 17.12 -6.40
N GLY A 60 6.71 17.23 -7.72
CA GLY A 60 7.78 17.54 -8.67
C GLY A 60 8.79 16.41 -8.94
N ARG A 61 8.43 15.15 -8.67
CA ARG A 61 9.27 14.01 -9.07
C ARG A 61 9.46 14.01 -10.59
N GLN A 62 10.68 14.26 -11.03
CA GLN A 62 11.11 13.93 -12.39
C GLN A 62 11.87 12.61 -12.34
N GLN A 63 11.42 11.64 -13.12
CA GLN A 63 12.16 10.40 -13.31
C GLN A 63 13.43 10.74 -14.09
N ARG A 64 14.59 10.59 -13.45
CA ARG A 64 15.89 10.66 -14.13
C ARG A 64 16.34 9.23 -14.41
N VAL A 65 16.53 8.93 -15.69
CA VAL A 65 17.06 7.65 -16.21
C VAL A 65 18.59 7.71 -16.19
#